data_AF-A0A1V6EV76-F1
#
_entry.id   AF-A0A1V6EV76-F1
#
_cell.length_a   1.000
_cell.length_b   1.000
_cell.length_c   1.000
_cell.angle_alpha   90.00
_cell.angle_beta   90.00
_cell.angle_gamma   90.00
#
_symmetry.space_group_name_H-M   'P 1'
#
loop_
_entity.id
_entity.type
_entity.pdbx_description
1 polymer ?
#
loop_
_entity_poly.entity_id
_entity_poly.type
_entity_poly.pdbx_seq_one_letter_code
_entity_poly.pdbx_strand_id
1 'polypeptide(L)' 'MLHVNPKLETKGMLVVFNPLNQPAERTLKVNLYYTGLKDRAVVTDESGEELTLPLNRNYSVHVPVQVPAHGFAWYKIH' A
#
# COMPACT_ATOMS: atom_id res chain seq x y z
N MET A 1 2.54 -8.12 -3.76
CA MET A 1 3.98 -7.86 -3.93
C MET A 1 4.28 -6.45 -3.47
N LEU A 2 5.37 -6.22 -2.73
CA LEU A 2 5.80 -4.89 -2.30
C LEU A 2 7.21 -4.62 -2.81
N HIS A 3 7.39 -3.53 -3.54
CA HIS A 3 8.69 -2.97 -3.89
C HIS A 3 8.96 -1.75 -3.02
N VAL A 4 10.21 -1.56 -2.59
CA VAL A 4 10.61 -0.43 -1.73
C VAL A 4 11.94 0.12 -2.22
N ASN A 5 12.00 1.45 -2.37
CA ASN A 5 13.21 2.18 -2.65
C ASN A 5 13.20 3.54 -1.92
N PRO A 6 13.91 3.67 -0.78
CA PRO A 6 13.86 4.88 0.05
C PRO A 6 14.49 6.12 -0.62
N LYS A 7 15.25 5.95 -1.71
CA LYS A 7 15.93 7.03 -2.42
C LYS A 7 15.05 7.75 -3.45
N LEU A 8 13.86 7.22 -3.72
CA LEU A 8 12.89 7.80 -4.65
C LEU A 8 11.85 8.65 -3.91
N GLU A 9 11.18 9.53 -4.65
CA GLU A 9 10.01 10.29 -4.16
C GLU A 9 8.85 9.36 -3.81
N THR A 10 8.61 8.35 -4.65
CA THR A 10 7.74 7.22 -4.31
C THR A 10 8.58 6.15 -3.64
N LYS A 11 8.48 6.07 -2.31
CA LYS A 11 9.33 5.19 -1.49
C LYS A 11 8.94 3.72 -1.56
N GLY A 12 7.71 3.42 -1.92
CA GLY A 12 7.25 2.04 -2.10
C GLY A 12 6.11 1.90 -3.09
N MET A 13 5.97 0.72 -3.67
CA MET A 13 4.86 0.36 -4.54
C MET A 13 4.32 -1.01 -4.11
N LEU A 14 3.05 -1.03 -3.71
CA LEU A 14 2.32 -2.23 -3.35
C LEU A 14 1.43 -2.65 -4.52
N VAL A 15 1.54 -3.89 -4.95
CA VAL A 15 0.65 -4.49 -5.96
C VAL A 15 -0.08 -5.65 -5.30
N VAL A 16 -1.41 -5.63 -5.36
CA VAL A 16 -2.28 -6.66 -4.79
C VAL A 16 -3.04 -7.34 -5.92
N PHE A 17 -2.99 -8.67 -5.97
CA PHE A 17 -3.74 -9.47 -6.92
C PHE A 17 -4.86 -10.20 -6.19
N ASN A 18 -6.06 -10.16 -6.77
CA ASN A 18 -7.22 -10.88 -6.27
C ASN A 18 -7.53 -12.07 -7.18
N PRO A 19 -7.24 -13.32 -6.76
CA PRO A 19 -7.56 -14.51 -7.54
C PRO A 19 -9.04 -14.89 -7.51
N LEU A 20 -9.85 -14.26 -6.65
CA LEU A 20 -11.26 -14.59 -6.47
C LEU A 20 -12.10 -14.09 -7.64
N ASN A 21 -13.21 -14.76 -7.89
CA ASN A 21 -14.23 -14.39 -8.88
C ASN A 21 -15.18 -13.28 -8.41
N GLN A 22 -14.88 -12.64 -7.28
CA GLN A 22 -15.64 -11.53 -6.71
C GLN A 22 -14.68 -10.41 -6.28
N PRO A 23 -15.14 -9.14 -6.27
CA PRO A 23 -14.37 -8.05 -5.67
C PRO A 23 -13.98 -8.36 -4.22
N ALA A 24 -12.78 -7.93 -3.84
CA ALA A 24 -12.25 -8.12 -2.50
C ALA A 24 -11.86 -6.77 -1.89
N GLU A 25 -12.44 -6.49 -0.72
CA GLU A 25 -12.08 -5.37 0.13
C GLU A 25 -11.44 -5.90 1.40
N ARG A 26 -10.17 -5.57 1.63
CA ARG A 26 -9.42 -6.06 2.78
C ARG A 26 -8.45 -5.00 3.29
N THR A 27 -8.23 -4.98 4.59
CA THR A 27 -7.14 -4.20 5.17
C THR A 27 -5.89 -5.06 5.25
N LEU A 28 -4.86 -4.71 4.49
CA LEU A 28 -3.58 -5.40 4.50
C LEU A 28 -2.61 -4.70 5.46
N LYS A 29 -1.94 -5.49 6.29
CA LYS A 29 -0.80 -5.02 7.09
C LYS A 29 0.46 -5.06 6.23
N VAL A 30 0.99 -3.89 5.90
CA VAL A 30 2.17 -3.75 5.04
C VAL A 30 3.34 -3.25 5.88
N ASN A 31 4.47 -3.96 5.82
CA ASN A 31 5.69 -3.56 6.53
C ASN A 31 6.48 -2.57 5.67
N LEU A 32 6.62 -1.34 6.15
CA LEU A 32 7.32 -0.24 5.48
C LEU A 32 8.69 0.06 6.09
N TYR A 33 9.25 -0.87 6.85
CA TYR A 33 10.53 -0.68 7.55
C TYR A 33 11.66 -0.13 6.65
N TYR A 34 11.73 -0.60 5.40
CA TYR A 34 12.77 -0.19 4.45
C TYR A 34 12.45 1.11 3.68
N THR A 35 11.28 1.72 3.84
CA THR A 35 10.95 2.99 3.16
C THR A 35 11.62 4.19 3.83
N GLY A 36 12.07 4.05 5.07
CA GLY A 36 12.63 5.16 5.86
C GLY A 36 11.58 6.11 6.45
N LEU A 37 10.29 5.78 6.31
CA LEU A 37 9.19 6.52 6.94
C LEU A 37 9.16 6.29 8.45
N LYS A 38 8.77 7.31 9.22
CA LYS A 38 8.78 7.27 10.69
C LYS A 38 7.39 7.46 11.31
N ASP A 39 6.67 8.48 10.87
CA ASP A 39 5.43 8.89 11.56
C ASP A 39 4.16 8.52 10.77
N ARG A 40 4.19 8.71 9.46
CA ARG A 40 3.04 8.50 8.56
C ARG A 40 3.51 8.01 7.19
N ALA A 41 2.63 7.31 6.51
CA ALA A 41 2.75 6.97 5.10
C ALA A 41 1.59 7.62 4.36
N VAL A 42 1.90 8.23 3.21
CA VAL A 42 0.85 8.65 2.29
C VAL A 42 0.72 7.57 1.24
N VAL A 43 -0.46 6.97 1.16
CA VAL A 43 -0.76 5.92 0.19
C VAL A 43 -1.64 6.52 -0.89
N THR A 44 -1.19 6.45 -2.14
CA THR A 44 -1.96 6.92 -3.30
C THR A 44 -2.43 5.72 -4.11
N ASP A 45 -3.72 5.65 -4.41
CA ASP A 45 -4.28 4.59 -5.26
C ASP A 45 -4.08 4.88 -6.76
N GLU A 46 -4.61 4.00 -7.62
CA GLU A 46 -4.57 4.16 -9.07
C GLU A 46 -5.38 5.36 -9.58
N SER A 47 -6.42 5.76 -8.83
CA SER A 47 -7.29 6.90 -9.12
C SER A 47 -6.63 8.23 -8.79
N GLY A 48 -5.53 8.21 -8.03
CA GLY A 48 -4.85 9.40 -7.51
C GLY A 48 -5.39 9.88 -6.17
N GLU A 49 -6.27 9.12 -5.52
CA GLU A 49 -6.75 9.42 -4.18
C GLU A 49 -5.65 9.14 -3.15
N GLU A 50 -5.41 10.11 -2.27
CA GLU A 50 -4.37 10.01 -1.24
C GLU A 50 -4.99 9.72 0.13
N LEU A 51 -4.47 8.68 0.78
CA LEU A 51 -4.82 8.30 2.13
C LEU A 51 -3.59 8.41 3.04
N THR A 52 -3.64 9.34 3.99
CA THR A 52 -2.59 9.46 5.01
C THR A 52 -2.86 8.50 6.15
N LEU A 53 -1.94 7.57 6.38
CA LEU A 53 -2.07 6.53 7.40
C LEU A 53 -0.92 6.64 8.42
N PRO A 54 -1.20 6.51 9.73
CA PRO A 54 -0.14 6.49 10.74
C PRO A 54 0.68 5.21 10.63
N LEU A 55 2.02 5.33 10.79
CA LEU A 55 2.87 4.16 10.96
C LEU A 55 2.74 3.63 12.39
N ASN A 56 2.59 2.32 12.53
CA ASN A 56 2.75 1.66 13.82
C ASN A 56 4.21 1.69 14.25
N ARG A 57 4.48 1.53 15.55
CA ARG A 57 5.85 1.48 16.11
C ARG A 57 6.76 0.41 15.50
N ASN A 58 6.18 -0.64 14.92
CA ASN A 58 6.90 -1.69 14.21
C ASN A 58 7.10 -1.36 12.71
N TYR A 59 6.89 -0.11 12.30
CA TYR A 59 6.96 0.36 10.91
C TYR A 59 5.98 -0.32 9.96
N SER A 60 4.87 -0.85 10.47
CA SER A 60 3.79 -1.39 9.65
C SER A 60 2.64 -0.41 9.52
N VAL A 61 1.93 -0.45 8.40
CA VAL A 61 0.74 0.37 8.13
C VAL A 61 -0.41 -0.54 7.71
N HIS A 62 -1.64 -0.16 8.05
CA HIS A 62 -2.85 -0.87 7.66
C HIS A 62 -3.46 -0.19 6.44
N VAL A 63 -3.23 -0.75 5.26
CA VAL A 63 -3.71 -0.21 3.98
C VAL A 63 -5.04 -0.87 3.62
N PRO A 64 -6.16 -0.12 3.55
CA PRO A 64 -7.38 -0.64 2.94
C PRO A 64 -7.14 -0.79 1.44
N VAL A 65 -7.39 -2.00 0.91
CA VAL A 65 -7.27 -2.28 -0.51
C VAL A 65 -8.60 -2.79 -1.04
N GLN A 66 -8.94 -2.34 -2.24
CA GLN A 66 -10.12 -2.77 -3.00
C GLN A 66 -9.60 -3.27 -4.34
N VAL A 67 -9.87 -4.54 -4.65
CA VAL A 67 -9.36 -5.18 -5.86
C VAL A 67 -10.50 -5.89 -6.57
N PRO A 68 -10.72 -5.64 -7.87
CA PRO A 68 -11.78 -6.30 -8.63
C PRO A 68 -11.55 -7.83 -8.75
N ALA A 69 -12.60 -8.57 -9.12
CA ALA A 69 -12.52 -10.00 -9.37
C ALA A 69 -11.46 -10.31 -10.46
N HIS A 70 -10.62 -11.32 -10.22
CA HIS A 70 -9.53 -11.73 -11.12
C HIS A 70 -8.59 -10.57 -11.55
N GLY A 71 -8.55 -9.49 -10.78
CA GLY A 71 -7.82 -8.27 -11.11
C GLY A 71 -6.66 -7.99 -10.18
N PHE A 72 -6.00 -6.86 -10.43
CA PHE A 72 -4.98 -6.30 -9.56
C PHE A 72 -5.30 -4.85 -9.24
N ALA A 73 -4.72 -4.37 -8.15
CA ALA A 73 -4.66 -2.95 -7.81
C ALA A 73 -3.24 -2.60 -7.38
N TRP A 74 -2.76 -1.40 -7.73
CA TRP A 74 -1.49 -0.87 -7.25
C TRP A 74 -1.67 0.40 -6.40
N TYR A 75 -0.76 0.55 -5.45
CA TYR A 75 -0.72 1.67 -4.51
C TYR A 75 0.70 2.19 -4.40
N LYS A 76 0.87 3.50 -4.53
CA LYS A 76 2.14 4.19 -4.25
C LYS A 76 2.21 4.56 -2.79
N ILE A 77 3.42 4.52 -2.23
CA ILE A 77 3.68 4.85 -0.83
C ILE A 77 4.78 5.90 -0.80
N HIS A 78 4.46 7.02 -0.16
CA HIS A 78 5.30 8.21 -0.03
C HIS A 78 5.67 8.49 1.42
#